data_AF-A0AA39TBA4-F1
#
_entry.id   AF-A0AA39TBA4-F1
#
_cell.length_a   1.000
_cell.length_b   1.000
_cell.length_c   1.000
_cell.angle_alpha   90.00
_cell.angle_beta   90.00
_cell.angle_gamma   90.00
#
_symmetry.space_group_name_H-M   'P 1'
#
loop_
_entity.id
_entity.type
_entity.pdbx_description
1 polymer ?
#
loop_
_entity_poly.entity_id
_entity_poly.type
_entity_poly.pdbx_seq_one_letter_code
_entity_poly.pdbx_strand_id
1 'polypeptide(L)'
;MASRRVRAFKRWMKSQGIEYSDALHFKDDTEQGISVMALCDLKEGDVVATIPKNACLTVKTSGAREIIEAAGLGGYLGLSVAIMYERSLGQDSPWSGYLQLLPDHESLPFLWSLDEVDSLLSGTELHKADS
;
A
#
# COMPACT_ATOMS: atom_id res chain seq x y z
N MET A 1 11.74 -20.11 1.32
CA MET A 1 11.01 -19.99 0.04
C MET A 1 10.11 -18.76 0.11
N ALA A 2 10.04 -17.92 -0.93
CA ALA A 2 9.17 -16.74 -0.94
C ALA A 2 7.69 -17.13 -0.76
N SER A 3 6.90 -16.38 0.01
CA SER A 3 5.49 -16.69 0.27
C SER A 3 4.64 -16.69 -1.01
N ARG A 4 3.43 -17.28 -0.97
CA ARG A 4 2.50 -17.26 -2.12
C ARG A 4 2.17 -15.82 -2.54
N ARG A 5 1.96 -14.93 -1.58
CA ARG A 5 1.64 -13.50 -1.79
C ARG A 5 2.79 -12.78 -2.48
N VAL A 6 4.03 -12.92 -1.98
CA VAL A 6 5.22 -12.32 -2.59
C VAL A 6 5.46 -12.85 -4.00
N ARG A 7 5.26 -14.15 -4.26
CA ARG A 7 5.39 -14.70 -5.61
C ARG A 7 4.36 -14.10 -6.58
N ALA A 8 3.12 -13.90 -6.13
CA ALA A 8 2.09 -13.26 -6.94
C ALA A 8 2.42 -11.78 -7.21
N PHE A 9 2.87 -11.05 -6.18
CA PHE A 9 3.31 -9.67 -6.32
C PHE A 9 4.50 -9.52 -7.28
N LYS A 10 5.51 -10.40 -7.20
CA LYS A 10 6.65 -10.38 -8.15
C LYS A 10 6.22 -10.61 -9.60
N ARG A 11 5.27 -11.51 -9.85
CA ARG A 11 4.70 -11.71 -11.20
C ARG A 11 3.95 -10.47 -11.67
N TRP A 12 3.19 -9.85 -10.78
CA TRP A 12 2.49 -8.61 -11.07
C TRP A 12 3.47 -7.47 -11.39
N MET A 13 4.51 -7.27 -10.57
CA MET A 13 5.57 -6.28 -10.82
C MET A 13 6.16 -6.44 -12.22
N LYS A 14 6.53 -7.69 -12.58
CA LYS A 14 7.05 -8.01 -13.92
C LYS A 14 6.04 -7.65 -15.03
N SER A 15 4.75 -7.92 -14.85
CA SER A 15 3.72 -7.58 -15.83
C SER A 15 3.50 -6.07 -16.00
N GLN A 16 3.81 -5.29 -14.95
CA GLN A 16 3.71 -3.83 -14.95
C GLN A 16 5.01 -3.13 -15.39
N GLY A 17 6.05 -3.88 -15.76
CA GLY A 17 7.36 -3.34 -16.11
C GLY A 17 8.13 -2.75 -14.93
N ILE A 18 7.80 -3.16 -13.70
CA ILE A 18 8.56 -2.78 -12.51
C ILE A 18 9.84 -3.62 -12.46
N GLU A 19 10.97 -2.94 -12.38
CA GLU A 19 12.29 -3.54 -12.21
C GLU A 19 12.81 -3.23 -10.80
N TYR A 20 13.48 -4.19 -10.19
CA TYR A 20 14.10 -4.03 -8.87
C TYR A 20 15.43 -4.78 -8.82
N SER A 21 16.37 -4.28 -8.01
CA SER A 21 17.71 -4.85 -7.88
C SER A 21 17.70 -6.23 -7.23
N ASP A 22 18.55 -7.13 -7.72
CA ASP A 22 18.77 -8.45 -7.10
C ASP A 22 19.37 -8.37 -5.69
N ALA A 23 19.85 -7.18 -5.29
CA ALA A 23 20.25 -6.89 -3.92
C ALA A 23 19.05 -6.79 -2.96
N LEU A 24 17.80 -6.85 -3.43
CA LEU A 24 16.60 -6.75 -2.60
C LEU A 24 15.93 -8.10 -2.36
N HIS A 25 15.55 -8.32 -1.11
CA HIS A 25 14.72 -9.44 -0.68
C HIS A 25 13.38 -8.95 -0.12
N PHE A 26 12.29 -9.56 -0.58
CA PHE A 26 10.95 -9.32 -0.05
C PHE A 26 10.62 -10.37 0.99
N LYS A 27 10.46 -9.95 2.26
CA LYS A 27 10.06 -10.79 3.37
C LYS A 27 8.57 -10.59 3.62
N ASP A 28 7.83 -11.70 3.76
CA ASP A 28 6.42 -11.71 4.16
C ASP A 28 6.36 -12.23 5.59
N ASP A 29 5.95 -11.36 6.50
CA ASP A 29 5.80 -11.63 7.91
C ASP A 29 4.31 -11.55 8.27
N THR A 30 3.82 -12.53 9.02
CA THR A 30 2.40 -12.61 9.36
C THR A 30 1.95 -11.49 10.30
N GLU A 31 2.85 -10.95 11.12
CA GLU A 31 2.55 -9.87 12.06
C GLU A 31 2.92 -8.50 11.49
N GLN A 32 4.07 -8.41 10.80
CA GLN A 32 4.62 -7.13 10.33
C GLN A 32 4.29 -6.83 8.85
N GLY A 33 3.66 -7.77 8.14
CA GLY A 33 3.35 -7.63 6.73
C GLY A 33 4.57 -7.78 5.82
N ILE A 34 4.55 -7.10 4.67
CA ILE A 34 5.59 -7.21 3.65
C ILE A 34 6.68 -6.17 3.90
N SER A 35 7.92 -6.61 3.97
CA SER A 35 9.10 -5.75 4.11
C SER A 35 10.13 -6.03 3.03
N VAL A 36 11.02 -5.05 2.80
CA VAL A 36 12.14 -5.15 1.85
C VAL A 36 13.44 -5.09 2.62
N MET A 37 14.34 -6.03 2.37
CA MET A 37 15.65 -6.15 3.00
C MET A 37 16.75 -6.11 1.95
N ALA A 38 17.88 -5.50 2.29
CA ALA A 38 19.08 -5.61 1.47
C ALA A 38 19.78 -6.96 1.72
N LEU A 39 20.24 -7.61 0.65
CA LEU A 39 21.02 -8.85 0.66
C LEU A 39 22.54 -8.58 0.67
N CYS A 40 22.94 -7.36 0.36
CA CYS A 40 24.31 -6.88 0.39
C CYS A 40 24.33 -5.38 0.69
N ASP A 41 25.52 -4.83 0.93
CA ASP A 41 25.70 -3.40 1.12
C ASP A 41 25.24 -2.64 -0.13
N LEU A 42 24.41 -1.61 0.09
CA LEU A 42 23.99 -0.65 -0.93
C LEU A 42 24.75 0.65 -0.70
N LYS A 43 25.18 1.30 -1.79
CA LYS A 43 25.85 2.59 -1.76
C LYS A 43 24.88 3.71 -2.08
N GLU A 44 25.22 4.91 -1.64
CA GLU A 44 24.49 6.10 -2.04
C GLU A 44 24.50 6.25 -3.57
N GLY A 45 23.32 6.46 -4.15
CA GLY A 45 23.13 6.53 -5.61
C GLY A 45 22.80 5.20 -6.28
N ASP A 46 22.86 4.06 -5.58
CA ASP A 46 22.46 2.77 -6.16
C ASP A 46 20.95 2.75 -6.45
N VAL A 47 20.61 2.36 -7.69
CA VAL A 47 19.21 2.21 -8.10
C VAL A 47 18.66 0.90 -7.55
N VAL A 48 17.72 1.01 -6.61
CA VAL A 48 17.09 -0.15 -5.96
C VAL A 48 15.86 -0.66 -6.72
N ALA A 49 15.11 0.24 -7.37
CA ALA A 49 13.96 -0.10 -8.18
C ALA A 49 13.61 1.02 -9.17
N THR A 50 12.99 0.64 -10.28
CA THR A 50 12.40 1.53 -11.28
C THR A 50 10.92 1.18 -11.42
N ILE A 51 10.05 2.15 -11.13
CA ILE A 51 8.59 1.97 -11.15
C ILE A 51 8.01 2.85 -12.28
N PRO A 52 7.47 2.25 -13.34
CA PRO A 52 6.76 2.99 -14.38
C PRO A 52 5.56 3.78 -13.83
N LYS A 53 5.35 5.00 -14.32
CA LYS A 53 4.25 5.87 -13.83
C LYS A 53 2.86 5.26 -14.01
N ASN A 54 2.66 4.44 -15.03
CA ASN A 54 1.41 3.73 -15.28
C ASN A 54 1.16 2.59 -14.28
N ALA A 55 2.21 2.05 -13.64
CA ALA A 55 2.06 1.05 -12.59
C ALA A 55 1.59 1.66 -11.26
N CYS A 56 1.74 2.97 -11.07
CA CYS A 56 1.25 3.67 -9.88
C CYS A 56 -0.27 3.79 -9.92
N LEU A 57 -0.94 3.38 -8.82
CA LEU A 57 -2.37 3.62 -8.63
C LEU A 57 -2.61 5.08 -8.25
N THR A 58 -3.29 5.81 -9.12
CA THR A 58 -3.65 7.22 -8.96
C THR A 58 -5.07 7.43 -9.49
N VAL A 59 -5.67 8.58 -9.22
CA VAL A 59 -6.95 8.97 -9.86
C VAL A 59 -6.86 8.89 -11.38
N LYS A 60 -5.71 9.29 -11.97
CA LYS A 60 -5.53 9.35 -13.42
C LYS A 60 -5.35 7.98 -14.08
N THR A 61 -4.81 7.02 -13.34
CA THR A 61 -4.50 5.68 -13.84
C THR A 61 -5.61 4.69 -13.53
N SER A 62 -6.40 4.91 -12.48
CA SER A 62 -7.54 4.05 -12.12
C SER A 62 -8.66 4.05 -13.17
N GLY A 63 -9.38 2.93 -13.27
CA GLY A 63 -10.59 2.83 -14.08
C GLY A 63 -11.76 3.71 -13.58
N ALA A 64 -11.72 4.20 -12.33
CA ALA A 64 -12.72 5.11 -11.78
C ALA A 64 -12.54 6.57 -12.17
N ARG A 65 -11.51 6.90 -12.96
CA ARG A 65 -11.12 8.28 -13.26
C ARG A 65 -12.29 9.17 -13.65
N GLU A 66 -13.11 8.74 -14.61
CA GLU A 66 -14.23 9.55 -15.13
C GLU A 66 -15.28 9.84 -14.05
N ILE A 67 -15.58 8.86 -13.20
CA ILE A 67 -16.54 8.99 -12.10
C ILE A 67 -16.00 9.96 -11.03
N ILE A 68 -14.72 9.84 -10.69
CA ILE A 68 -14.06 10.70 -9.70
C ILE A 68 -13.99 12.14 -10.18
N GLU A 69 -13.61 12.35 -11.46
CA GLU A 69 -13.56 13.67 -12.09
C GLU A 69 -14.96 14.30 -12.18
N ALA A 70 -15.97 13.54 -12.59
CA ALA A 70 -17.36 14.01 -12.65
C ALA A 70 -17.93 14.37 -11.28
N ALA A 71 -17.53 13.67 -10.23
CA ALA A 71 -17.90 13.96 -8.85
C ALA A 71 -17.11 15.15 -8.25
N GLY A 72 -16.13 15.71 -8.96
CA GLY A 72 -15.29 16.81 -8.47
C GLY A 72 -14.40 16.42 -7.28
N LEU A 73 -14.10 15.13 -7.12
CA LEU A 73 -13.32 14.62 -5.98
C LEU A 73 -11.81 14.79 -6.25
N GLY A 74 -11.19 15.69 -5.49
CA GLY A 74 -9.75 15.97 -5.55
C GLY A 74 -8.94 15.32 -4.42
N GLY A 75 -7.62 15.41 -4.55
CA GLY A 75 -6.67 15.05 -3.49
C GLY A 75 -6.83 13.62 -2.97
N TYR A 76 -6.77 13.47 -1.65
CA TYR A 76 -6.86 12.16 -0.99
C TYR A 76 -8.25 11.53 -1.13
N LEU A 77 -9.34 12.32 -1.20
CA LEU A 77 -10.69 11.78 -1.39
C LEU A 77 -10.84 11.07 -2.73
N GLY A 78 -10.36 11.69 -3.80
CA GLY A 78 -10.35 11.06 -5.12
C GLY A 78 -9.51 9.78 -5.14
N LEU A 79 -8.35 9.78 -4.48
CA LEU A 79 -7.50 8.60 -4.37
C LEU A 79 -8.19 7.47 -3.56
N SER A 80 -8.87 7.81 -2.47
CA SER A 80 -9.63 6.83 -1.68
C SER A 80 -10.68 6.13 -2.54
N VAL A 81 -11.44 6.88 -3.34
CA VAL A 81 -12.43 6.31 -4.26
C VAL A 81 -11.77 5.44 -5.34
N ALA A 82 -10.63 5.86 -5.89
CA ALA A 82 -9.87 5.05 -6.85
C ALA A 82 -9.46 3.70 -6.22
N ILE A 83 -8.94 3.71 -5.00
CA ILE A 83 -8.57 2.47 -4.28
C ILE A 83 -9.80 1.59 -4.02
N MET A 84 -10.92 2.19 -3.57
CA MET A 84 -12.18 1.46 -3.34
C MET A 84 -12.69 0.79 -4.61
N TYR A 85 -12.69 1.51 -5.73
CA TYR A 85 -13.10 0.99 -7.03
C TYR A 85 -12.22 -0.18 -7.47
N GLU A 86 -10.90 0.00 -7.47
CA GLU A 86 -9.98 -1.07 -7.86
C GLU A 86 -10.08 -2.29 -6.94
N ARG A 87 -10.27 -2.10 -5.63
CA ARG A 87 -10.53 -3.22 -4.71
C ARG A 87 -11.83 -3.96 -5.03
N SER A 88 -12.88 -3.25 -5.47
CA SER A 88 -14.16 -3.86 -5.82
C SER A 88 -14.10 -4.79 -7.05
N LEU A 89 -13.12 -4.57 -7.94
CA LEU A 89 -12.88 -5.43 -9.10
C LEU A 89 -12.15 -6.74 -8.75
N GLY A 90 -11.59 -6.86 -7.53
CA GLY A 90 -10.89 -8.06 -7.09
C GLY A 90 -9.72 -8.43 -8.01
N GLN A 91 -9.75 -9.63 -8.58
CA GLN A 91 -8.68 -10.12 -9.47
C GLN A 91 -8.66 -9.44 -10.83
N ASP A 92 -9.77 -8.82 -11.25
CA ASP A 92 -9.88 -8.13 -12.53
C ASP A 92 -9.22 -6.74 -12.50
N SER A 93 -8.89 -6.23 -11.30
CA SER A 93 -8.13 -4.99 -11.19
C SER A 93 -6.72 -5.16 -11.74
N PRO A 94 -6.21 -4.19 -12.55
CA PRO A 94 -4.82 -4.14 -12.94
C PRO A 94 -3.85 -4.07 -11.75
N TRP A 95 -4.31 -3.64 -10.56
CA TRP A 95 -3.52 -3.55 -9.33
C TRP A 95 -3.77 -4.68 -8.33
N SER A 96 -4.51 -5.72 -8.70
CA SER A 96 -4.85 -6.85 -7.81
C SER A 96 -3.62 -7.46 -7.13
N GLY A 97 -2.51 -7.58 -7.86
CA GLY A 97 -1.24 -8.10 -7.36
C GLY A 97 -0.59 -7.25 -6.26
N TYR A 98 -0.81 -5.94 -6.27
CA TYR A 98 -0.38 -4.98 -5.25
C TYR A 98 -1.39 -4.87 -4.10
N LEU A 99 -2.68 -4.74 -4.42
CA LEU A 99 -3.73 -4.53 -3.42
C LEU A 99 -3.87 -5.70 -2.44
N GLN A 100 -3.64 -6.95 -2.88
CA GLN A 100 -3.64 -8.13 -2.01
C GLN A 100 -2.49 -8.16 -0.97
N LEU A 101 -1.46 -7.32 -1.16
CA LEU A 101 -0.36 -7.23 -0.21
C LEU A 101 -0.64 -6.25 0.93
N LEU A 102 -1.52 -5.28 0.70
CA LEU A 102 -1.85 -4.28 1.71
C LEU A 102 -2.50 -4.96 2.92
N PRO A 103 -2.22 -4.47 4.14
CA PRO A 103 -2.94 -4.92 5.32
C PRO A 103 -4.42 -4.50 5.22
N ASP A 104 -5.26 -5.16 6.01
CA ASP A 104 -6.69 -4.82 6.10
C ASP A 104 -6.90 -3.48 6.82
N HIS A 105 -6.04 -3.18 7.81
CA HIS A 105 -6.02 -1.93 8.55
C HIS A 105 -4.61 -1.62 9.02
N GLU A 106 -4.33 -0.33 9.18
CA GLU A 106 -3.13 0.15 9.87
C GLU A 106 -3.41 0.25 11.38
N SER A 107 -2.38 0.08 12.21
CA SER A 107 -2.51 0.27 13.67
C SER A 107 -2.51 1.77 14.01
N LEU A 108 -3.63 2.42 13.69
CA LEU A 108 -3.85 3.83 13.97
C LEU A 108 -4.72 3.97 15.23
N PRO A 109 -4.39 4.89 16.16
CA PRO A 109 -5.18 5.09 17.37
C PRO A 109 -6.67 5.36 17.16
N PHE A 110 -7.02 5.99 16.03
CA PHE A 110 -8.41 6.23 15.64
C PHE A 110 -9.24 4.94 15.42
N LEU A 111 -8.57 3.80 15.17
CA LEU A 111 -9.21 2.49 14.99
C LEU A 111 -9.19 1.63 16.25
N TRP A 112 -8.58 2.11 17.34
CA TRP A 112 -8.49 1.38 18.60
C TRP A 112 -9.80 1.49 19.40
N SER A 113 -10.00 0.56 20.32
CA SER A 113 -11.09 0.66 21.30
C SER A 113 -10.86 1.82 22.27
N LEU A 114 -11.94 2.32 22.88
CA LEU A 114 -11.86 3.39 23.88
C LEU A 114 -10.95 2.98 25.05
N ASP A 115 -11.02 1.73 25.51
CA ASP A 115 -10.17 1.20 26.58
C ASP A 115 -8.67 1.23 26.21
N GLU A 116 -8.33 0.91 24.96
CA GLU A 116 -6.95 0.98 24.46
C GLU A 116 -6.46 2.44 24.39
N VAL A 117 -7.31 3.36 23.91
CA VAL A 117 -6.97 4.79 23.88
C VAL A 117 -6.74 5.32 25.29
N ASP A 118 -7.64 5.02 26.23
CA ASP A 118 -7.54 5.49 27.62
C ASP A 118 -6.34 4.89 28.37
N SER A 119 -6.00 3.63 28.12
CA SER A 119 -4.88 2.97 28.80
C SER A 119 -3.52 3.28 28.18
N LEU A 120 -3.43 3.38 26.85
CA LEU A 120 -2.16 3.50 26.13
C LEU A 120 -1.78 4.95 25.79
N LEU A 121 -2.76 5.84 25.65
CA LEU A 121 -2.51 7.22 25.23
C LEU A 121 -2.65 8.25 26.36
N SER A 122 -3.08 7.85 27.56
CA SER A 122 -3.24 8.77 28.69
C SER A 122 -2.01 9.64 28.92
N GLY A 123 -2.24 10.96 29.00
CA GLY A 123 -1.18 11.96 29.15
C GLY A 123 -0.52 12.41 27.84
N THR A 124 -0.92 11.87 26.68
CA THR A 124 -0.52 12.36 25.36
C THR A 124 -1.56 13.32 24.78
N GLU A 125 -1.16 14.14 23.80
CA GLU A 125 -2.10 15.01 23.08
C GLU A 125 -3.11 14.23 22.23
N LEU A 126 -2.83 12.96 21.89
CA LEU A 126 -3.74 12.10 21.12
C LEU A 126 -4.86 11.49 21.97
N HIS A 127 -4.72 11.47 23.30
CA HIS A 127 -5.80 11.04 24.21
C HIS A 127 -6.92 12.07 24.31
N LYS A 128 -6.61 13.34 24.05
CA LYS A 128 -7.58 14.43 23.99
C LYS A 128 -8.32 14.41 22.65
N ALA A 129 -9.09 13.38 22.38
CA ALA A 129 -10.04 13.41 21.28
C ALA A 129 -11.25 14.28 21.70
N ASP A 130 -11.14 15.58 21.45
CA ASP A 130 -12.15 16.65 21.46
C ASP A 130 -13.31 16.56 22.48
N SER A 131 -13.30 17.50 23.45
CA SER A 131 -14.48 17.99 24.18
C SER A 131 -15.23 19.03 23.35
#